data_AF-A0A3C0VPP9-F1
#
_entry.id   AF-A0A3C0VPP9-F1
#
_cell.length_a   1.000
_cell.length_b   1.000
_cell.length_c   1.000
_cell.angle_alpha   90.00
_cell.angle_beta   90.00
_cell.angle_gamma   90.00
#
_symmetry.space_group_name_H-M   'P 1'
#
loop_
_entity.id
_entity.type
_entity.pdbx_description
1 polymer ?
#
loop_
_entity_poly.entity_id
_entity_poly.type
_entity_poly.pdbx_seq_one_letter_code
_entity_poly.pdbx_strand_id
1 'polypeptide(L)'
;NDKITPQEALDMSPEAIVISPGPCTPNEAGICLDLIKAAAQADKPVPVFGICLGHQSIGQAFGGDVISCHEIKHGKLSKITHNEKGLFEGLTSPLNVTRYHSLVVSPDNLPECLEVTARTDDGIIMGISHKSLPIHSVQFHPESIATQQGHN
;
A
#
# COMPACT_ATOMS: atom_id res chain seq x y z
N ASN A 1 -16.75 7.02 10.02
CA ASN A 1 -15.81 7.48 8.98
C ASN A 1 -16.61 8.13 7.87
N ASP A 2 -16.04 9.12 7.19
CA ASP A 2 -16.66 9.95 6.14
C ASP A 2 -17.17 11.31 6.65
N LYS A 3 -16.22 12.18 7.02
CA LYS A 3 -16.46 13.59 7.35
C LYS A 3 -16.20 14.54 6.18
N ILE A 4 -15.51 14.07 5.13
CA ILE A 4 -15.18 14.84 3.93
C ILE A 4 -15.26 13.91 2.71
N THR A 5 -15.59 14.48 1.56
CA THR A 5 -15.61 13.83 0.24
C THR A 5 -14.21 13.84 -0.39
N PRO A 6 -13.95 13.00 -1.42
CA PRO A 6 -12.72 13.06 -2.20
C PRO A 6 -12.40 14.45 -2.75
N GLN A 7 -13.42 15.16 -3.25
CA GLN A 7 -13.24 16.51 -3.80
C GLN A 7 -12.83 17.50 -2.72
N GLU A 8 -13.50 17.50 -1.56
CA GLU A 8 -13.14 18.35 -0.42
C GLU A 8 -11.70 18.09 0.05
N ALA A 9 -11.25 16.84 0.05
CA ALA A 9 -9.87 16.49 0.39
C ALA A 9 -8.85 17.03 -0.64
N LEU A 10 -9.19 17.04 -1.93
CA LEU A 10 -8.33 17.59 -2.99
C LEU A 10 -8.34 19.12 -3.01
N ASP A 11 -9.48 19.74 -2.69
CA ASP A 11 -9.63 21.20 -2.62
C ASP A 11 -8.75 21.82 -1.51
N MET A 12 -8.38 21.03 -0.50
CA MET A 12 -7.39 21.42 0.50
C MET A 12 -5.96 21.55 -0.07
N SER A 13 -5.74 21.22 -1.34
CA SER A 13 -4.45 21.23 -2.03
C SER A 13 -3.35 20.49 -1.26
N PRO A 14 -3.56 19.21 -0.90
CA PRO A 14 -2.59 18.45 -0.12
C PRO A 14 -1.29 18.20 -0.90
N GLU A 15 -0.16 18.25 -0.21
CA GLU A 15 1.14 17.86 -0.77
C GLU A 15 1.24 16.35 -0.99
N ALA A 16 0.58 15.57 -0.12
CA ALA A 16 0.48 14.12 -0.22
C ALA A 16 -0.74 13.60 0.55
N ILE A 17 -1.22 12.42 0.18
CA ILE A 17 -2.29 11.68 0.86
C ILE A 17 -1.69 10.41 1.45
N VAL A 18 -1.90 10.18 2.75
CA VAL A 18 -1.51 8.93 3.41
C VAL A 18 -2.76 8.17 3.82
N ILE A 19 -2.89 6.93 3.33
CA ILE A 19 -3.99 6.03 3.68
C ILE A 19 -3.44 4.97 4.61
N SER A 20 -3.60 5.20 5.91
CA SER A 20 -3.12 4.34 6.99
C SER A 20 -4.12 3.22 7.32
N PRO A 21 -3.70 2.17 8.05
CA PRO A 21 -4.61 1.14 8.57
C PRO A 21 -5.79 1.72 9.35
N GLY A 22 -6.96 1.13 9.13
CA GLY A 22 -8.15 1.26 9.99
C GLY A 22 -8.69 -0.14 10.33
N PRO A 23 -9.61 -0.27 11.31
CA PRO A 23 -10.18 -1.56 11.72
C PRO A 23 -11.12 -2.21 10.68
N CYS A 24 -11.20 -1.67 9.45
CA CYS A 24 -12.20 -2.01 8.43
C CYS A 24 -11.54 -2.66 7.20
N THR A 25 -12.31 -3.45 6.45
CA THR A 25 -11.85 -4.05 5.18
C THR A 25 -11.82 -3.02 4.04
N PRO A 26 -11.09 -3.25 2.92
CA PRO A 26 -11.08 -2.34 1.76
C PRO A 26 -12.47 -2.04 1.19
N ASN A 27 -13.35 -3.04 1.21
CA ASN A 27 -14.74 -2.91 0.76
C ASN A 27 -15.59 -2.03 1.70
N GLU A 28 -15.13 -1.84 2.93
CA GLU A 28 -15.73 -0.96 3.93
C GLU A 28 -14.94 0.33 4.11
N ALA A 29 -13.88 0.54 3.32
CA ALA A 29 -12.94 1.66 3.45
C ALA A 29 -13.48 2.99 2.91
N GLY A 30 -14.80 3.19 2.91
CA GLY A 30 -15.47 4.45 2.63
C GLY A 30 -14.94 5.17 1.38
N ILE A 31 -14.57 6.44 1.55
CA ILE A 31 -14.07 7.32 0.48
C ILE A 31 -12.71 6.90 -0.12
N CYS A 32 -11.99 5.90 0.42
CA CYS A 32 -10.59 5.68 0.08
C CYS A 32 -10.38 5.33 -1.40
N LEU A 33 -11.21 4.46 -1.98
CA LEU A 33 -11.10 4.10 -3.40
C LEU A 33 -11.33 5.29 -4.32
N ASP A 34 -12.35 6.10 -4.02
CA ASP A 34 -12.69 7.28 -4.80
C ASP A 34 -11.64 8.38 -4.63
N LEU A 35 -11.07 8.54 -3.42
CA LEU A 35 -9.97 9.45 -3.15
C LEU A 35 -8.69 9.08 -3.92
N ILE A 36 -8.33 7.79 -3.96
CA ILE A 36 -7.17 7.32 -4.74
C ILE A 36 -7.36 7.63 -6.23
N LYS A 37 -8.55 7.35 -6.76
CA LYS A 37 -8.88 7.62 -8.17
C LYS A 37 -8.87 9.12 -8.46
N ALA A 38 -9.47 9.93 -7.60
CA ALA A 38 -9.49 11.38 -7.77
C ALA A 38 -8.07 11.98 -7.69
N ALA A 39 -7.24 11.52 -6.74
CA ALA A 39 -5.84 11.92 -6.64
C ALA A 39 -5.03 11.56 -7.88
N ALA A 40 -5.30 10.40 -8.49
CA ALA A 40 -4.68 9.96 -9.74
C ALA A 40 -5.15 10.76 -10.97
N GLN A 41 -6.38 11.24 -10.96
CA GLN A 41 -7.03 11.94 -12.09
C GLN A 41 -6.91 13.46 -12.04
N ALA A 42 -6.44 14.03 -10.93
CA ALA A 42 -6.21 15.46 -10.80
C ALA A 42 -5.24 16.00 -11.87
N ASP A 43 -5.42 17.25 -12.31
CA ASP A 43 -4.57 17.91 -13.33
C ASP A 43 -3.07 17.76 -13.02
N LYS A 44 -2.74 17.86 -11.72
CA LYS A 44 -1.46 17.42 -11.17
C LYS A 44 -1.73 16.25 -10.23
N PRO A 45 -1.33 15.01 -10.58
CA PRO A 45 -1.54 13.86 -9.71
C PRO A 45 -0.95 14.10 -8.31
N VAL A 46 -1.78 13.88 -7.30
CA VAL A 46 -1.37 14.06 -5.90
C VAL A 46 -0.65 12.79 -5.43
N PRO A 47 0.53 12.90 -4.80
CA PRO A 47 1.21 11.75 -4.23
C PRO A 47 0.34 10.99 -3.23
N VAL A 48 0.29 9.66 -3.35
CA VAL A 48 -0.45 8.79 -2.43
C VAL A 48 0.46 7.71 -1.85
N PHE A 49 0.43 7.56 -0.53
CA PHE A 49 1.08 6.47 0.17
C PHE A 49 0.08 5.61 0.95
N GLY A 50 -0.05 4.33 0.57
CA GLY A 50 -0.93 3.38 1.25
C GLY A 50 -0.20 2.41 2.18
N ILE A 51 -0.76 2.18 3.37
CA ILE A 51 -0.24 1.23 4.36
C ILE A 51 -1.35 0.24 4.72
N CYS A 52 -1.06 -1.06 4.66
CA CYS A 52 -1.98 -2.14 5.03
C CYS A 52 -3.32 -2.04 4.29
N LEU A 53 -4.37 -1.47 4.90
CA LEU A 53 -5.64 -1.17 4.23
C LEU A 53 -5.42 -0.29 3.00
N GLY A 54 -4.57 0.74 3.08
CA GLY A 54 -4.27 1.61 1.96
C GLY A 54 -3.57 0.90 0.80
N HIS A 55 -2.73 -0.11 1.08
CA HIS A 55 -2.13 -0.94 0.04
C HIS A 55 -3.18 -1.75 -0.72
N GLN A 56 -4.11 -2.37 0.02
CA GLN A 56 -5.22 -3.12 -0.55
C GLN A 56 -6.15 -2.20 -1.36
N SER A 57 -6.48 -1.02 -0.83
CA SER A 57 -7.29 -0.02 -1.52
C SER A 57 -6.63 0.48 -2.81
N ILE A 58 -5.30 0.67 -2.84
CA ILE A 58 -4.58 1.04 -4.06
C ILE A 58 -4.64 -0.08 -5.08
N GLY A 59 -4.38 -1.33 -4.69
CA GLY A 59 -4.53 -2.49 -5.57
C GLY A 59 -5.92 -2.54 -6.21
N GLN A 60 -6.96 -2.39 -5.39
CA GLN A 60 -8.35 -2.42 -5.84
C GLN A 60 -8.75 -1.19 -6.69
N ALA A 61 -8.27 0.01 -6.35
CA ALA A 61 -8.59 1.24 -7.06
C ALA A 61 -8.16 1.19 -8.54
N PHE A 62 -7.08 0.47 -8.84
CA PHE A 62 -6.57 0.26 -10.20
C PHE A 62 -7.05 -1.05 -10.85
N GLY A 63 -7.96 -1.79 -10.21
CA GLY A 63 -8.61 -2.97 -10.77
C GLY A 63 -8.00 -4.31 -10.38
N GLY A 64 -7.10 -4.34 -9.39
CA GLY A 64 -6.56 -5.58 -8.84
C GLY A 64 -7.47 -6.22 -7.80
N ASP A 65 -7.34 -7.54 -7.63
CA ASP A 65 -8.12 -8.28 -6.65
C ASP A 65 -7.49 -8.23 -5.26
N VAL A 66 -8.35 -8.13 -4.23
CA VAL A 66 -7.95 -8.33 -2.83
C VAL A 66 -8.58 -9.63 -2.35
N ILE A 67 -7.73 -10.58 -1.95
CA ILE A 67 -8.12 -11.94 -1.58
C ILE A 67 -7.72 -12.24 -0.14
N SER A 68 -8.36 -13.26 0.45
CA SER A 68 -7.93 -13.80 1.73
C SER A 68 -6.53 -14.37 1.64
N CYS A 69 -5.69 -14.03 2.62
CA CYS A 69 -4.35 -14.58 2.72
C CYS A 69 -4.44 -16.06 3.07
N HIS A 70 -3.85 -16.91 2.21
CA HIS A 70 -3.84 -18.37 2.39
C HIS A 70 -3.14 -18.82 3.68
N GLU A 71 -2.18 -18.04 4.18
CA GLU A 71 -1.49 -18.31 5.44
C GLU A 71 -1.60 -17.14 6.42
N ILE A 72 -2.36 -17.35 7.50
CA ILE A 72 -2.55 -16.36 8.56
C ILE A 72 -1.33 -16.39 9.50
N LYS A 73 -0.28 -15.63 9.14
CA LYS A 73 0.90 -15.40 9.99
C LYS A 73 0.69 -14.19 10.90
N HIS A 74 -0.21 -14.28 11.89
CA HIS A 74 -0.43 -13.19 12.86
C HIS A 74 0.79 -13.04 13.79
N GLY A 75 1.39 -11.85 13.81
CA GLY A 75 2.46 -11.50 14.76
C GLY A 75 3.79 -12.22 14.52
N LYS A 76 3.99 -12.84 13.35
CA LYS A 76 5.27 -13.47 12.99
C LYS A 76 6.09 -12.53 12.11
N LEU A 77 7.40 -12.53 12.34
CA LEU A 77 8.37 -11.91 11.44
C LEU A 77 8.37 -12.67 10.10
N SER A 78 8.30 -11.93 9.02
CA SER A 78 8.44 -12.44 7.66
C SER A 78 9.54 -11.68 6.94
N LYS A 79 10.32 -12.41 6.13
CA LYS A 79 11.30 -11.79 5.25
C LYS A 79 10.62 -11.31 3.99
N ILE A 80 10.94 -10.11 3.57
CA ILE A 80 10.51 -9.54 2.29
C ILE A 80 11.74 -9.18 1.47
N THR A 81 11.70 -9.55 0.19
CA THR A 81 12.64 -9.07 -0.81
C THR A 81 12.02 -7.88 -1.53
N HIS A 82 12.84 -6.93 -1.95
CA HIS A 82 12.38 -5.72 -2.64
C HIS A 82 13.32 -5.34 -3.78
N ASN A 83 12.85 -4.45 -4.64
CA ASN A 83 13.58 -4.02 -5.83
C ASN A 83 14.59 -2.88 -5.60
N GLU A 84 14.76 -2.42 -4.35
CA GLU A 84 15.72 -1.37 -3.94
C GLU A 84 15.46 -0.01 -4.62
N LYS A 85 14.22 0.22 -5.07
CA LYS A 85 13.81 1.47 -5.74
C LYS A 85 12.73 2.17 -4.93
N GLY A 86 12.64 3.50 -5.11
CA GLY A 86 11.60 4.32 -4.49
C GLY A 86 11.62 4.17 -2.97
N LEU A 87 10.53 3.68 -2.39
CA LEU A 87 10.41 3.48 -0.94
C LEU A 87 11.46 2.54 -0.32
N PHE A 88 12.08 1.70 -1.14
CA PHE A 88 13.07 0.72 -0.69
C PHE A 88 14.51 1.11 -1.00
N GLU A 89 14.74 2.29 -1.57
CA GLU A 89 16.08 2.77 -1.89
C GLU A 89 16.92 2.94 -0.62
N GLY A 90 18.13 2.38 -0.62
CA GLY A 90 19.05 2.42 0.53
C GLY A 90 18.71 1.44 1.67
N LEU A 91 17.63 0.67 1.58
CA LEU A 91 17.29 -0.35 2.57
C LEU A 91 17.95 -1.69 2.22
N THR A 92 18.34 -2.45 3.23
CA THR A 92 18.94 -3.78 3.00
C THR A 92 17.90 -4.80 2.59
N SER A 93 18.14 -5.56 1.53
CA SER A 93 17.29 -6.70 1.14
C SER A 93 17.89 -8.04 1.59
N PRO A 94 17.13 -8.94 2.23
CA PRO A 94 15.72 -8.84 2.62
C PRO A 94 15.50 -8.05 3.93
N LEU A 95 14.31 -7.48 4.09
CA LEU A 95 13.84 -6.84 5.33
C LEU A 95 13.02 -7.83 6.17
N ASN A 96 13.10 -7.72 7.50
CA ASN A 96 12.17 -8.43 8.38
C ASN A 96 11.00 -7.49 8.72
N VAL A 97 9.78 -7.91 8.45
CA VAL A 97 8.57 -7.14 8.76
C VAL A 97 7.59 -7.99 9.54
N THR A 98 6.83 -7.35 10.42
CA THR A 98 5.77 -8.04 11.16
C THR A 98 4.47 -8.03 10.35
N ARG A 99 3.84 -9.21 10.22
CA ARG A 99 2.58 -9.36 9.48
C ARG A 99 1.38 -9.44 10.42
N TYR A 100 0.32 -8.71 10.07
CA TYR A 100 -0.94 -8.70 10.81
C TYR A 100 -2.19 -8.81 9.92
N HIS A 101 -2.02 -9.01 8.61
CA HIS A 101 -3.08 -8.82 7.62
C HIS A 101 -3.76 -10.15 7.24
N SER A 102 -5.09 -10.13 7.20
CA SER A 102 -5.95 -11.23 6.73
C SER A 102 -6.22 -11.17 5.22
N LEU A 103 -6.07 -10.00 4.61
CA LEU A 103 -6.29 -9.75 3.18
C LEU A 103 -5.00 -9.30 2.50
N VAL A 104 -4.82 -9.68 1.24
CA VAL A 104 -3.64 -9.35 0.42
C VAL A 104 -4.05 -9.04 -1.02
N VAL A 105 -3.25 -8.24 -1.71
CA VAL A 105 -3.41 -8.02 -3.16
C VAL A 105 -3.00 -9.30 -3.89
N SER A 106 -3.88 -9.78 -4.77
CA SER A 106 -3.65 -10.98 -5.55
C SER A 106 -2.58 -10.75 -6.62
N PRO A 107 -1.59 -11.64 -6.76
CA PRO A 107 -0.64 -11.57 -7.86
C PRO A 107 -1.25 -11.99 -9.21
N ASP A 108 -2.32 -12.78 -9.20
CA ASP A 108 -2.89 -13.39 -10.42
C ASP A 108 -3.65 -12.39 -11.29
N ASN A 109 -4.15 -11.32 -10.67
CA ASN A 109 -4.88 -10.25 -11.34
C ASN A 109 -4.33 -8.89 -10.89
N LEU A 110 -3.03 -8.69 -11.02
CA LEU A 110 -2.42 -7.39 -10.78
C LEU A 110 -2.42 -6.57 -12.08
N PRO A 111 -3.06 -5.38 -12.12
CA PRO A 111 -3.09 -4.52 -13.30
C PRO A 111 -1.70 -4.13 -13.79
N GLU A 112 -1.51 -4.03 -15.12
CA GLU A 112 -0.22 -3.70 -15.72
C GLU A 112 0.31 -2.31 -15.34
N CYS A 113 -0.55 -1.39 -14.89
CA CYS A 113 -0.13 -0.07 -14.42
C CYS A 113 0.56 -0.11 -13.04
N LEU A 114 0.44 -1.23 -12.32
CA LEU A 114 1.09 -1.46 -11.04
C LEU A 114 2.32 -2.35 -11.22
N GLU A 115 3.42 -1.98 -10.57
CA GLU A 115 4.63 -2.77 -10.44
C GLU A 115 4.73 -3.28 -8.99
N VAL A 116 5.11 -4.54 -8.82
CA VAL A 116 5.43 -5.07 -7.49
C VAL A 116 6.83 -4.67 -7.08
N THR A 117 6.93 -3.99 -5.94
CA THR A 117 8.18 -3.46 -5.42
C THR A 117 8.73 -4.28 -4.25
N ALA A 118 7.89 -5.05 -3.56
CA ALA A 118 8.33 -6.01 -2.54
C ALA A 118 7.42 -7.25 -2.47
N ARG A 119 8.00 -8.41 -2.13
CA ARG A 119 7.30 -9.69 -1.94
C ARG A 119 7.92 -10.52 -0.82
N THR A 120 7.15 -11.40 -0.21
CA THR A 120 7.68 -12.51 0.61
C THR A 120 8.12 -13.69 -0.26
N ASP A 121 8.88 -14.61 0.34
CA ASP A 121 9.32 -15.86 -0.30
C ASP A 121 8.13 -16.77 -0.69
N ASP A 122 7.00 -16.67 0.01
CA ASP A 122 5.74 -17.38 -0.30
C ASP A 122 4.86 -16.64 -1.33
N GLY A 123 5.41 -15.61 -2.00
CA GLY A 123 4.80 -14.97 -3.16
C GLY A 123 3.80 -13.85 -2.85
N ILE A 124 3.56 -13.53 -1.58
CA ILE A 124 2.63 -12.47 -1.17
C ILE A 124 3.22 -11.11 -1.54
N ILE A 125 2.41 -10.29 -2.20
CA ILE A 125 2.77 -8.90 -2.54
C ILE A 125 2.82 -8.07 -1.25
N MET A 126 3.97 -7.44 -1.01
CA MET A 126 4.24 -6.63 0.18
C MET A 126 4.48 -5.16 -0.13
N GLY A 127 4.67 -4.81 -1.40
CA GLY A 127 4.74 -3.43 -1.85
C GLY A 127 4.38 -3.34 -3.32
N ILE A 128 3.69 -2.26 -3.69
CA ILE A 128 3.39 -1.91 -5.09
C ILE A 128 3.64 -0.43 -5.34
N SER A 129 3.93 -0.11 -6.60
CA SER A 129 4.05 1.25 -7.10
C SER A 129 3.28 1.38 -8.40
N HIS A 130 2.63 2.52 -8.62
CA HIS A 130 2.15 2.86 -9.95
C HIS A 130 3.34 3.20 -10.85
N LYS A 131 3.31 2.77 -12.12
CA LYS A 131 4.45 2.94 -13.06
C LYS A 131 4.66 4.39 -13.51
N SER A 132 3.60 5.18 -13.54
CA SER A 132 3.62 6.57 -14.05
C SER A 132 3.07 7.63 -13.10
N LEU A 133 2.56 7.24 -11.93
CA LEU A 133 1.92 8.15 -10.96
C LEU A 133 2.70 8.09 -9.65
N PRO A 134 2.72 9.16 -8.83
CA PRO A 134 3.40 9.20 -7.54
C PRO A 134 2.63 8.41 -6.46
N ILE A 135 2.29 7.17 -6.75
CA ILE A 135 1.44 6.32 -5.89
C ILE A 135 2.25 5.09 -5.50
N HIS A 136 2.48 4.95 -4.20
CA HIS A 136 3.24 3.85 -3.63
C HIS A 136 2.48 3.25 -2.46
N SER A 137 2.77 1.99 -2.14
CA SER A 137 2.21 1.40 -0.93
C SER A 137 2.99 0.20 -0.44
N VAL A 138 2.79 -0.11 0.83
CA VAL A 138 3.33 -1.27 1.50
C VAL A 138 2.26 -1.98 2.32
N GLN A 139 2.29 -3.31 2.31
CA GLN A 139 1.30 -4.11 3.03
C GLN A 139 1.61 -4.16 4.54
N PHE A 140 2.90 -4.12 4.89
CA PHE A 140 3.36 -4.09 6.27
C PHE A 140 3.39 -2.65 6.81
N HIS A 141 3.57 -2.55 8.12
CA HIS A 141 3.68 -1.31 8.85
C HIS A 141 5.13 -0.80 8.87
N PRO A 142 5.47 0.34 8.22
CA PRO A 142 6.84 0.85 8.11
C PRO A 142 7.52 1.10 9.45
N GLU A 143 6.76 1.42 10.50
CA GLU A 143 7.29 1.64 11.84
C GLU A 143 8.02 0.41 12.40
N SER A 144 7.64 -0.79 11.95
CA SER A 144 8.32 -2.03 12.32
C SER A 144 9.73 -2.14 11.74
N ILE A 145 10.00 -1.50 10.60
CA ILE A 145 11.32 -1.48 9.96
C ILE A 145 12.22 -0.44 10.63
N ALA A 146 11.69 0.76 10.90
CA ALA A 146 12.43 1.85 11.54
C ALA A 146 13.06 1.40 12.87
N THR A 147 12.35 0.56 13.61
CA THR A 147 12.83 -0.03 14.88
C THR A 147 13.97 -1.02 14.68
N GLN A 148 14.04 -1.71 13.53
CA GLN A 148 15.06 -2.72 13.24
C GLN A 148 16.31 -2.18 12.56
N GLN A 149 16.16 -1.15 11.71
CA GLN A 149 17.29 -0.64 10.94
C GLN A 149 18.00 0.53 11.61
N GLY A 150 17.38 1.16 12.61
CA GLY A 150 17.91 2.37 13.24
C GLY A 150 17.91 3.53 12.25
N HIS A 151 17.45 4.70 12.69
CA HIS A 151 17.57 5.88 11.85
C HIS A 151 19.05 6.19 11.61
N ASN A 152 19.43 6.41 10.34
CA ASN A 152 20.57 7.27 10.01
C ASN A 152 20.03 8.66 9.69
#